data_AF-A0A2A9MBS5-F1
#
_entry.id   AF-A0A2A9MBS5-F1
#
_cell.length_a   1.000
_cell.length_b   1.000
_cell.length_c   1.000
_cell.angle_alpha   90.00
_cell.angle_beta   90.00
_cell.angle_gamma   90.00
#
_symmetry.space_group_name_H-M   'P 1'
#
loop_
_entity.id
_entity.type
_entity.pdbx_description
1 polymer ?
#
loop_
_entity_poly.entity_id
_entity_poly.type
_entity_poly.pdbx_seq_one_letter_code
_entity_poly.pdbx_strand_id
1 'polypeptide(L)'
;MLLTLSRKCPASGNMGASASVAMLPVESTVAKTVACRHWDHVERSGLSAAAPTVERETRSLSQDSDDSDASFDTWDTSSLFAPLPLSPKGVDRTSTVFIFDLDDTLIPTEWIRSSYAAQKEDGRTTEEVYQAILAEINRRTRSELVPHILKALRKAKSLCNTVAIVTNARSPRWLGVFESMFPEVVQCLHEEDIPIIRSCPQGQEPNIYESTAYFSYWMNAKKSKFEEVIRQHHENVPGAALKRVDLISVGDNDFEEYAATHLALESPHAVRFAKVVRCRPGLAPEHFLAQLRDIQRAIDCVFMEKSPREVTLVGNGVTYRIHGTPSLKMLPPRMQCFQSHGA
;
A
#
# COMPACT_ATOMS: atom_id res chain seq x y z
N MET A 1 -19.87 -3.20 -21.41
CA MET A 1 -19.89 -4.15 -20.29
C MET A 1 -20.29 -3.38 -19.05
N LEU A 2 -21.54 -3.51 -18.58
CA LEU A 2 -21.98 -2.86 -17.33
C LEU A 2 -21.48 -3.71 -16.15
N LEU A 3 -20.64 -3.14 -15.29
CA LEU A 3 -20.21 -3.77 -14.05
C LEU A 3 -21.09 -3.26 -12.91
N THR A 4 -21.86 -4.16 -12.31
CA THR A 4 -22.64 -3.93 -11.10
C THR A 4 -21.72 -3.98 -9.88
N LEU A 5 -21.61 -2.86 -9.17
CA LEU A 5 -20.95 -2.78 -7.87
C LEU A 5 -21.83 -3.47 -6.81
N SER A 6 -21.37 -4.60 -6.29
CA SER A 6 -22.00 -5.29 -5.16
C SER A 6 -21.68 -4.54 -3.86
N ARG A 7 -22.65 -3.79 -3.34
CA ARG A 7 -22.59 -3.20 -1.99
C ARG A 7 -22.94 -4.26 -0.96
N LYS A 8 -22.01 -4.58 -0.06
CA LYS A 8 -22.35 -5.11 1.26
C LYS A 8 -22.58 -3.92 2.20
N CYS A 9 -23.85 -3.69 2.55
CA CYS A 9 -24.24 -2.83 3.67
C CYS A 9 -24.12 -3.62 4.99
N PRO A 10 -23.74 -3.00 6.11
CA PRO A 10 -24.13 -3.47 7.42
C PRO A 10 -25.54 -2.94 7.77
N ALA A 11 -26.34 -3.80 8.39
CA ALA A 11 -27.73 -3.57 8.74
C ALA A 11 -27.89 -2.91 10.13
N SER A 12 -28.93 -2.08 10.23
CA SER A 12 -29.72 -1.68 11.42
C SER A 12 -29.02 -0.96 12.58
N GLY A 13 -29.54 0.15 13.13
CA GLY A 13 -30.91 0.63 13.03
C GLY A 13 -31.22 1.98 13.70
N ASN A 14 -32.53 2.16 13.86
CA ASN A 14 -33.32 3.28 14.39
C ASN A 14 -33.66 4.45 13.47
N MET A 15 -34.91 4.38 13.01
CA MET A 15 -35.69 5.42 12.37
C MET A 15 -36.15 6.49 13.37
N GLY A 16 -36.22 7.73 12.91
CA GLY A 16 -36.87 8.84 13.59
C GLY A 16 -37.29 9.94 12.60
N ALA A 17 -38.54 9.84 12.15
CA ALA A 17 -39.46 10.88 11.70
C ALA A 17 -39.06 11.92 10.61
N SER A 18 -39.90 11.93 9.57
CA SER A 18 -40.03 12.91 8.49
C SER A 18 -40.28 14.36 8.95
N ALA A 19 -39.77 15.31 8.17
CA ALA A 19 -40.51 16.52 7.81
C ALA A 19 -40.08 17.00 6.42
N SER A 20 -41.05 17.05 5.52
CA SER A 20 -40.96 17.58 4.16
C SER A 20 -41.08 19.12 4.20
N VAL A 21 -40.18 19.89 3.57
CA VAL A 21 -40.52 21.24 3.09
C VAL A 21 -39.74 21.61 1.81
N ALA A 22 -40.53 22.12 0.88
CA ALA A 22 -40.34 22.80 -0.40
C ALA A 22 -38.96 23.39 -0.81
N MET A 23 -38.68 23.18 -2.10
CA MET A 23 -37.84 24.01 -2.98
C MET A 23 -38.52 25.37 -3.24
N LEU A 24 -37.72 26.45 -3.32
CA LEU A 24 -37.81 27.59 -4.28
C LEU A 24 -36.61 28.56 -4.04
N PRO A 25 -36.26 29.49 -4.96
CA PRO A 25 -34.92 29.53 -5.54
C PRO A 25 -34.12 30.84 -5.33
N VAL A 26 -32.83 30.75 -5.71
CA VAL A 26 -31.89 31.79 -6.20
C VAL A 26 -31.60 33.00 -5.30
N GLU A 27 -30.31 33.18 -4.96
CA GLU A 27 -29.59 34.41 -5.29
C GLU A 27 -28.07 34.24 -5.18
N SER A 28 -27.37 34.82 -6.16
CA SER A 28 -25.91 34.86 -6.25
C SER A 28 -25.35 35.88 -5.26
N THR A 29 -24.14 35.66 -4.72
CA THR A 29 -23.13 36.74 -4.62
C THR A 29 -21.76 36.24 -4.17
N VAL A 30 -20.76 36.68 -4.95
CA VAL A 30 -19.42 37.16 -4.55
C VAL A 30 -18.40 36.14 -3.99
N ALA A 31 -17.41 35.91 -4.86
CA ALA A 31 -16.11 35.34 -4.56
C ALA A 31 -15.37 36.12 -3.45
N LYS A 32 -14.86 35.39 -2.45
CA LYS A 32 -13.83 35.89 -1.54
C LYS A 32 -12.55 35.10 -1.75
N THR A 33 -11.58 35.77 -2.35
CA THR A 33 -10.17 35.41 -2.41
C THR A 33 -9.63 35.29 -0.99
N VAL A 34 -9.22 34.09 -0.57
CA VAL A 34 -8.47 33.89 0.67
C VAL A 34 -6.99 33.78 0.29
N ALA A 35 -6.23 34.80 0.68
CA ALA A 35 -4.79 34.87 0.53
C ALA A 35 -4.13 33.79 1.39
N CYS A 36 -3.41 32.85 0.75
CA CYS A 36 -2.47 31.97 1.42
C CYS A 36 -1.30 32.81 1.94
N ARG A 37 -1.19 32.92 3.27
CA ARG A 37 -0.04 33.54 3.92
C ARG A 37 1.18 32.64 3.76
N HIS A 38 2.15 33.19 3.04
CA HIS A 38 3.55 32.79 3.00
C HIS A 38 4.13 32.85 4.42
N TRP A 39 4.74 31.77 4.88
CA TRP A 39 5.55 31.77 6.09
C TRP A 39 6.96 31.34 5.69
N ASP A 40 7.83 32.35 5.59
CA ASP A 40 9.27 32.17 5.50
C ASP A 40 9.87 31.94 6.89
N HIS A 41 10.83 31.02 6.89
CA HIS A 41 12.07 30.99 7.67
C HIS A 41 12.33 32.09 8.72
N VAL A 42 12.48 31.69 10.00
CA VAL A 42 13.40 32.22 11.04
C VAL A 42 13.36 31.20 12.21
N GLU A 43 14.38 30.81 12.98
CA GLU A 43 15.85 30.72 12.92
C GLU A 43 16.24 29.63 13.94
N ARG A 44 17.46 29.13 13.80
CA ARG A 44 18.11 28.09 14.61
C ARG A 44 19.13 28.76 15.55
N SER A 45 19.26 28.20 16.75
CA SER A 45 20.38 28.37 17.74
C SER A 45 20.33 29.64 18.60
N GLY A 46 20.64 29.64 19.90
CA GLY A 46 21.14 28.63 20.84
C GLY A 46 21.51 29.32 22.17
N LEU A 47 22.09 28.55 23.11
CA LEU A 47 22.67 28.95 24.42
C LEU A 47 21.61 29.13 25.54
N SER A 48 21.76 28.69 26.80
CA SER A 48 22.84 28.03 27.55
C SER A 48 22.29 27.61 28.94
N ALA A 49 22.98 26.65 29.56
CA ALA A 49 23.25 26.49 30.99
C ALA A 49 22.29 25.71 31.95
N ALA A 50 22.94 24.68 32.51
CA ALA A 50 23.06 24.30 33.93
C ALA A 50 21.99 23.39 34.59
N ALA A 51 22.47 22.20 34.98
CA ALA A 51 21.88 21.26 35.91
C ALA A 51 21.83 21.79 37.36
N PRO A 52 21.03 21.14 38.22
CA PRO A 52 21.69 20.46 39.34
C PRO A 52 21.13 19.07 39.68
N THR A 53 22.05 18.33 40.28
CA THR A 53 22.02 17.03 40.96
C THR A 53 20.99 16.95 42.10
N VAL A 54 20.23 15.85 42.20
CA VAL A 54 19.64 15.37 43.46
C VAL A 54 19.70 13.83 43.53
N GLU A 55 20.14 13.37 44.69
CA GLU A 55 20.37 12.00 45.16
C GLU A 55 19.06 11.18 45.25
N ARG A 56 19.04 9.94 44.75
CA ARG A 56 19.20 8.66 45.48
C ARG A 56 18.08 8.35 46.49
N GLU A 57 17.22 7.40 46.14
CA GLU A 57 16.68 6.45 47.12
C GLU A 57 16.48 5.07 46.49
N THR A 58 17.05 4.08 47.16
CA THR A 58 17.00 2.66 46.83
C THR A 58 15.95 2.03 47.74
N ARG A 59 14.95 1.36 47.17
CA ARG A 59 14.14 0.38 47.90
C ARG A 59 13.89 -0.84 47.03
N SER A 60 14.63 -1.89 47.37
CA SER A 60 14.27 -3.28 47.14
C SER A 60 13.08 -3.67 48.02
N LEU A 61 12.15 -4.48 47.50
CA LEU A 61 11.47 -5.55 48.25
C LEU A 61 10.60 -6.43 47.30
N SER A 62 10.94 -7.73 47.32
CA SER A 62 10.08 -8.92 47.24
C SER A 62 8.99 -9.03 46.16
N GLN A 63 9.31 -9.78 45.11
CA GLN A 63 8.81 -11.14 44.83
C GLN A 63 7.49 -11.55 45.52
N ASP A 64 6.45 -11.83 44.72
CA ASP A 64 5.67 -13.07 44.83
C ASP A 64 4.92 -13.36 43.52
N SER A 65 4.88 -14.65 43.23
CA SER A 65 4.34 -15.37 42.09
C SER A 65 2.81 -15.29 41.97
N ASP A 66 2.29 -15.36 40.74
CA ASP A 66 1.27 -16.37 40.46
C ASP A 66 1.16 -16.70 38.98
N ASP A 67 1.17 -18.02 38.75
CA ASP A 67 1.02 -18.72 37.49
C ASP A 67 -0.38 -18.51 36.90
N SER A 68 -0.45 -18.32 35.58
CA SER A 68 -1.63 -18.70 34.80
C SER A 68 -1.23 -18.97 33.36
N ASP A 69 -1.08 -20.26 33.09
CA ASP A 69 -1.06 -20.90 31.78
C ASP A 69 -2.16 -20.35 30.86
N ALA A 70 -1.75 -19.59 29.85
CA ALA A 70 -2.50 -19.45 28.61
C ALA A 70 -1.65 -20.06 27.50
N SER A 71 -1.71 -21.39 27.41
CA SER A 71 -1.26 -22.20 26.29
C SER A 71 -1.86 -21.65 25.00
N PHE A 72 -1.10 -20.84 24.27
CA PHE A 72 -1.42 -20.45 22.91
C PHE A 72 -1.06 -21.63 22.01
N ASP A 73 -2.08 -22.31 21.50
CA ASP A 73 -1.96 -23.45 20.60
C ASP A 73 -0.86 -23.21 19.57
N THR A 74 0.20 -23.97 19.73
CA THR A 74 1.27 -24.12 18.78
C THR A 74 0.67 -24.85 17.60
N TRP A 75 0.43 -24.12 16.51
CA TRP A 75 0.09 -24.78 15.25
C TRP A 75 1.34 -25.56 14.83
N ASP A 76 1.25 -26.88 14.99
CA ASP A 76 2.19 -27.86 14.50
C ASP A 76 2.40 -27.65 12.99
N THR A 77 3.46 -26.93 12.63
CA THR A 77 3.91 -26.76 11.24
C THR A 77 4.76 -27.95 10.80
N SER A 78 4.41 -29.17 11.21
CA SER A 78 4.93 -30.40 10.64
C SER A 78 4.22 -30.70 9.31
N SER A 79 4.38 -29.80 8.34
CA SER A 79 4.07 -30.06 6.94
C SER A 79 5.34 -29.80 6.11
N LEU A 80 6.06 -30.89 5.86
CA LEU A 80 6.89 -31.14 4.69
C LEU A 80 7.79 -29.97 4.26
N PHE A 81 9.07 -30.08 4.62
CA PHE A 81 10.17 -29.39 3.97
C PHE A 81 10.09 -29.59 2.45
N ALA A 82 9.42 -28.68 1.75
CA ALA A 82 9.65 -28.46 0.34
C ALA A 82 11.13 -28.04 0.22
N PRO A 83 11.92 -28.65 -0.70
CA PRO A 83 13.29 -28.23 -0.92
C PRO A 83 13.32 -26.74 -1.22
N LEU A 84 14.20 -26.00 -0.53
CA LEU A 84 14.51 -24.61 -0.85
C LEU A 84 14.75 -24.52 -2.37
N PRO A 85 14.06 -23.61 -3.10
CA PRO A 85 14.27 -23.48 -4.52
C PRO A 85 15.74 -23.11 -4.75
N LEU A 86 16.43 -23.94 -5.53
CA LEU A 86 17.72 -23.67 -6.13
C LEU A 86 17.77 -22.20 -6.58
N SER A 87 18.82 -21.47 -6.17
CA SER A 87 19.09 -20.11 -6.65
C SER A 87 18.86 -20.08 -8.17
N PRO A 88 17.88 -19.32 -8.66
CA PRO A 88 17.44 -19.48 -10.03
C PRO A 88 18.46 -18.80 -10.95
N LYS A 89 19.45 -19.58 -11.38
CA LYS A 89 20.28 -19.26 -12.54
C LYS A 89 19.32 -19.07 -13.72
N GLY A 90 19.11 -17.82 -14.12
CA GLY A 90 18.33 -17.47 -15.32
C GLY A 90 16.98 -16.76 -15.08
N VAL A 91 16.76 -16.09 -13.95
CA VAL A 91 15.61 -15.17 -13.83
C VAL A 91 15.77 -14.01 -14.81
N ASP A 92 14.84 -13.88 -15.75
CA ASP A 92 14.74 -12.69 -16.58
C ASP A 92 14.16 -11.51 -15.76
N ARG A 93 15.07 -10.73 -15.19
CA ARG A 93 14.76 -9.55 -14.36
C ARG A 93 14.18 -8.35 -15.13
N THR A 94 14.05 -8.47 -16.45
CA THR A 94 13.55 -7.40 -17.36
C THR A 94 12.12 -7.63 -17.82
N SER A 95 11.48 -8.72 -17.40
CA SER A 95 10.11 -9.06 -17.79
C SER A 95 9.10 -8.85 -16.66
N THR A 96 9.51 -8.20 -15.57
CA THR A 96 8.68 -8.03 -14.37
C THR A 96 8.94 -6.68 -13.74
N VAL A 97 7.88 -6.03 -13.28
CA VAL A 97 7.93 -4.78 -12.53
C VAL A 97 7.13 -4.96 -11.25
N PHE A 98 7.73 -4.62 -10.10
CA PHE A 98 7.03 -4.58 -8.82
C PHE A 98 6.64 -3.17 -8.46
N ILE A 99 5.39 -2.98 -8.05
CA ILE A 99 4.91 -1.72 -7.48
C ILE A 99 4.22 -2.01 -6.16
N PHE A 100 4.76 -1.43 -5.09
CA PHE A 100 4.16 -1.47 -3.76
C PHE A 100 3.36 -0.18 -3.50
N ASP A 101 2.24 -0.26 -2.81
CA ASP A 101 1.74 0.87 -2.05
C ASP A 101 2.54 1.03 -0.74
N LEU A 102 2.40 2.20 -0.10
CA LEU A 102 3.05 2.49 1.17
C LEU A 102 2.11 2.25 2.35
N ASP A 103 0.93 2.87 2.28
CA ASP A 103 0.01 3.03 3.40
C ASP A 103 -0.74 1.72 3.64
N ASP A 104 -0.71 1.24 4.89
CA ASP A 104 -1.25 -0.06 5.28
C ASP A 104 -0.77 -1.28 4.46
N THR A 105 0.29 -1.09 3.68
CA THR A 105 0.93 -2.11 2.85
C THR A 105 2.34 -2.40 3.37
N LEU A 106 3.18 -1.37 3.47
CA LEU A 106 4.52 -1.45 4.07
C LEU A 106 4.56 -0.83 5.47
N ILE A 107 3.71 0.16 5.74
CA ILE A 107 3.64 0.90 7.00
C ILE A 107 2.21 0.81 7.56
N PRO A 108 1.99 0.52 8.86
CA PRO A 108 0.66 0.44 9.47
C PRO A 108 0.08 1.84 9.72
N THR A 109 -0.10 2.62 8.64
CA THR A 109 -0.47 4.03 8.65
C THR A 109 -1.76 4.29 9.42
N GLU A 110 -2.81 3.50 9.21
CA GLU A 110 -4.11 3.75 9.84
C GLU A 110 -4.04 3.53 11.37
N TRP A 111 -3.28 2.53 11.80
CA TRP A 111 -3.01 2.31 13.21
C TRP A 111 -2.16 3.43 13.82
N ILE A 112 -1.14 3.91 13.10
CA ILE A 112 -0.31 5.06 13.51
C ILE A 112 -1.17 6.31 13.68
N ARG A 113 -2.05 6.61 12.71
CA ARG A 113 -2.95 7.78 12.76
C ARG A 113 -3.93 7.69 13.92
N SER A 114 -4.53 6.53 14.13
CA SER A 114 -5.44 6.28 15.25
C SER A 114 -4.73 6.46 16.60
N SER A 115 -3.52 5.91 16.72
CA SER A 115 -2.69 6.04 17.93
C SER A 115 -2.25 7.48 18.17
N TYR A 116 -1.91 8.21 17.11
CA TYR A 116 -1.55 9.62 17.19
C TYR A 116 -2.72 10.47 17.67
N ALA A 117 -3.92 10.27 17.11
CA ALA A 117 -5.12 10.97 17.55
C ALA A 117 -5.42 10.73 19.04
N ALA A 118 -5.27 9.49 19.52
CA ALA A 118 -5.51 9.14 20.92
C ALA A 118 -4.46 9.71 21.90
N GLN A 119 -3.23 9.97 21.45
CA GLN A 119 -2.11 10.38 22.32
C GLN A 119 -1.82 11.88 22.29
N LYS A 120 -2.40 12.63 21.34
CA LYS A 120 -2.07 14.05 21.15
C LYS A 120 -2.65 14.97 22.23
N GLU A 121 -3.60 14.49 23.03
CA GLU A 121 -4.31 15.33 24.01
C GLU A 121 -3.45 15.75 25.23
N ASP A 122 -2.25 15.18 25.39
CA ASP A 122 -1.44 15.34 26.61
C ASP A 122 -0.37 16.46 26.56
N GLY A 123 -0.44 17.40 25.61
CA GLY A 123 0.54 18.49 25.50
C GLY A 123 1.93 18.08 24.99
N ARG A 124 2.11 16.81 24.59
CA ARG A 124 3.32 16.30 23.93
C ARG A 124 3.52 16.95 22.55
N THR A 125 4.78 17.14 22.18
CA THR A 125 5.14 17.55 20.82
C THR A 125 4.80 16.44 19.82
N THR A 126 4.66 16.81 18.55
CA THR A 126 4.35 15.83 17.48
C THR A 126 5.43 14.75 17.37
N GLU A 127 6.70 15.12 17.55
CA GLU A 127 7.82 14.17 17.50
C GLU A 127 7.77 13.19 18.66
N GLU A 128 7.53 13.65 19.89
CA GLU A 128 7.41 12.79 21.07
C GLU A 128 6.29 11.77 20.93
N VAL A 129 5.15 12.15 20.33
CA VAL A 129 4.05 11.23 20.06
C VAL A 129 4.46 10.16 19.04
N TYR A 130 5.12 10.53 17.94
CA TYR A 130 5.57 9.55 16.94
C TYR A 130 6.66 8.62 17.48
N GLN A 131 7.59 9.12 18.31
CA GLN A 131 8.59 8.27 18.97
C GLN A 131 7.94 7.28 19.95
N ALA A 132 6.92 7.71 20.71
CA ALA A 132 6.15 6.81 21.57
C ALA A 132 5.40 5.73 20.77
N ILE A 133 4.80 6.11 19.64
CA ILE A 133 4.13 5.17 18.72
C ILE A 133 5.13 4.17 18.14
N LEU A 134 6.31 4.62 17.69
CA LEU A 134 7.36 3.77 17.16
C LEU A 134 7.87 2.79 18.24
N ALA A 135 8.09 3.26 19.46
CA ALA A 135 8.47 2.42 20.59
C ALA A 135 7.42 1.33 20.86
N GLU A 136 6.13 1.66 20.78
CA GLU A 136 5.05 0.70 20.94
C GLU A 136 4.98 -0.31 19.80
N ILE A 137 5.18 0.12 18.56
CA ILE A 137 5.33 -0.77 17.38
C ILE A 137 6.48 -1.75 17.62
N ASN A 138 7.65 -1.25 18.02
CA ASN A 138 8.82 -2.09 18.26
C ASN A 138 8.58 -3.08 19.39
N ARG A 139 7.95 -2.66 20.50
CA ARG A 139 7.59 -3.54 21.61
C ARG A 139 6.66 -4.67 21.16
N ARG A 140 5.59 -4.33 20.44
CA ARG A 140 4.55 -5.27 19.97
C ARG A 140 5.06 -6.25 18.91
N THR A 141 5.95 -5.76 18.03
CA THR A 141 6.52 -6.55 16.94
C THR A 141 7.87 -7.17 17.29
N ARG A 142 8.35 -7.02 18.54
CA ARG A 142 9.70 -7.44 18.98
C ARG A 142 10.80 -6.93 18.06
N SER A 143 10.64 -5.69 17.58
CA SER A 143 11.52 -5.01 16.61
C SER A 143 11.66 -5.74 15.27
N GLU A 144 10.73 -6.62 14.91
CA GLU A 144 10.79 -7.39 13.66
C GLU A 144 10.11 -6.68 12.48
N LEU A 145 9.34 -5.61 12.71
CA LEU A 145 8.61 -4.89 11.64
C LEU A 145 9.55 -4.42 10.52
N VAL A 146 10.55 -3.60 10.85
CA VAL A 146 11.52 -3.05 9.90
C VAL A 146 12.27 -4.16 9.15
N PRO A 147 12.87 -5.17 9.81
CA PRO A 147 13.48 -6.31 9.12
C PRO A 147 12.57 -6.98 8.08
N HIS A 148 11.27 -7.14 8.36
CA HIS A 148 10.33 -7.74 7.42
C HIS A 148 9.98 -6.83 6.23
N ILE A 149 9.90 -5.50 6.42
CA ILE A 149 9.77 -4.52 5.32
C ILE A 149 10.98 -4.63 4.40
N LEU A 150 12.19 -4.56 4.96
CA LEU A 150 13.44 -4.64 4.20
C LEU A 150 13.54 -5.95 3.42
N LYS A 151 13.17 -7.07 4.05
CA LYS A 151 13.19 -8.38 3.41
C LYS A 151 12.20 -8.48 2.25
N ALA A 152 11.02 -7.88 2.34
CA ALA A 152 10.05 -7.85 1.24
C ALA A 152 10.59 -7.05 0.03
N LEU A 153 11.13 -5.85 0.28
CA LEU A 153 11.69 -4.98 -0.75
C LEU A 153 12.90 -5.62 -1.46
N ARG A 154 13.88 -6.09 -0.70
CA ARG A 154 15.07 -6.78 -1.25
C ARG A 154 14.70 -8.04 -2.01
N LYS A 155 13.69 -8.77 -1.55
CA LYS A 155 13.19 -9.94 -2.26
C LYS A 155 12.61 -9.57 -3.61
N ALA A 156 11.74 -8.56 -3.70
CA ALA A 156 11.24 -8.07 -4.98
C ALA A 156 12.41 -7.62 -5.89
N LYS A 157 13.36 -6.85 -5.35
CA LYS A 157 14.54 -6.39 -6.08
C LYS A 157 15.48 -7.52 -6.51
N SER A 158 15.49 -8.66 -5.82
CA SER A 158 16.26 -9.84 -6.27
C SER A 158 15.64 -10.50 -7.53
N LEU A 159 14.34 -10.29 -7.77
CA LEU A 159 13.56 -10.93 -8.82
C LEU A 159 13.36 -10.04 -10.07
N CYS A 160 13.47 -8.72 -9.93
CA CYS A 160 13.34 -7.78 -11.04
C CYS A 160 14.31 -6.60 -10.94
N ASN A 161 14.48 -5.86 -12.05
CA ASN A 161 15.30 -4.65 -12.04
C ASN A 161 14.54 -3.41 -11.54
N THR A 162 13.23 -3.38 -11.73
CA THR A 162 12.39 -2.22 -11.36
C THR A 162 11.41 -2.58 -10.26
N VAL A 163 11.61 -1.93 -9.12
CA VAL A 163 10.72 -1.89 -7.97
C VAL A 163 10.43 -0.43 -7.69
N ALA A 164 9.18 -0.07 -7.45
CA ALA A 164 8.79 1.28 -7.04
C ALA A 164 7.75 1.22 -5.92
N ILE A 165 7.67 2.29 -5.13
CA ILE A 165 6.56 2.54 -4.20
C ILE A 165 5.69 3.63 -4.82
N VAL A 166 4.40 3.39 -5.01
CA VAL A 166 3.45 4.38 -5.55
C VAL A 166 2.32 4.58 -4.56
N THR A 167 2.27 5.76 -3.94
CA THR A 167 1.32 6.10 -2.87
C THR A 167 0.35 7.21 -3.27
N ASN A 168 -0.88 7.14 -2.74
CA ASN A 168 -1.87 8.21 -2.80
C ASN A 168 -1.72 9.23 -1.66
N ALA A 169 -0.58 9.25 -0.98
CA ALA A 169 -0.27 10.23 0.06
C ALA A 169 -0.55 11.66 -0.43
N ARG A 170 -1.49 12.32 0.23
CA ARG A 170 -1.96 13.67 -0.14
C ARG A 170 -0.96 14.76 0.21
N SER A 171 -0.11 14.52 1.20
CA SER A 171 0.81 15.52 1.73
C SER A 171 2.25 14.99 1.74
N PRO A 172 3.24 15.83 1.37
CA PRO A 172 4.64 15.47 1.57
C PRO A 172 5.00 15.35 3.06
N ARG A 173 4.21 15.95 3.96
CA ARG A 173 4.43 15.85 5.40
C ARG A 173 4.33 14.41 5.89
N TRP A 174 3.45 13.60 5.30
CA TRP A 174 3.34 12.19 5.66
C TRP A 174 4.62 11.41 5.30
N LEU A 175 5.24 11.72 4.16
CA LEU A 175 6.52 11.13 3.79
C LEU A 175 7.62 11.53 4.77
N GLY A 176 7.65 12.80 5.22
CA GLY A 176 8.59 13.23 6.26
C GLY A 176 8.40 12.52 7.60
N VAL A 177 7.16 12.17 7.98
CA VAL A 177 6.89 11.36 9.18
C VAL A 177 7.41 9.94 8.99
N PHE A 178 7.13 9.31 7.84
CA PHE A 178 7.68 8.00 7.48
C PHE A 178 9.22 8.01 7.53
N GLU A 179 9.85 9.05 6.97
CA GLU A 179 11.30 9.17 6.93
C GLU A 179 11.93 9.28 8.34
N SER A 180 11.27 10.02 9.24
CA SER A 180 11.70 10.14 10.63
C SER A 180 11.51 8.83 11.42
N MET A 181 10.36 8.16 11.22
CA MET A 181 10.02 6.96 11.99
C MET A 181 10.73 5.69 11.52
N PHE A 182 11.09 5.60 10.23
CA PHE A 182 11.65 4.38 9.62
C PHE A 182 12.90 4.67 8.79
N PRO A 183 13.95 5.28 9.37
CA PRO A 183 15.13 5.73 8.63
C PRO A 183 15.88 4.57 7.95
N GLU A 184 15.89 3.38 8.52
CA GLU A 184 16.52 2.20 7.93
C GLU A 184 15.80 1.73 6.66
N VAL A 185 14.48 1.91 6.60
CA VAL A 185 13.70 1.64 5.39
C VAL A 185 14.07 2.64 4.31
N VAL A 186 14.12 3.94 4.64
CA VAL A 186 14.55 4.99 3.71
C VAL A 186 15.94 4.73 3.16
N GLN A 187 16.89 4.38 4.03
CA GLN A 187 18.24 4.03 3.63
C GLN A 187 18.24 2.88 2.61
N CYS A 188 17.49 1.80 2.87
CA CYS A 188 17.39 0.69 1.94
C CYS A 188 16.76 1.11 0.59
N LEU A 189 15.77 2.02 0.60
CA LEU A 189 15.18 2.52 -0.64
C LEU A 189 16.20 3.27 -1.49
N HIS A 190 17.08 4.05 -0.87
CA HIS A 190 18.19 4.72 -1.58
C HIS A 190 19.23 3.73 -2.08
N GLU A 191 19.66 2.76 -1.26
CA GLU A 191 20.65 1.75 -1.62
C GLU A 191 20.20 0.88 -2.81
N GLU A 192 18.91 0.54 -2.85
CA GLU A 192 18.33 -0.33 -3.87
C GLU A 192 17.72 0.43 -5.05
N ASP A 193 17.84 1.77 -5.09
CA ASP A 193 17.23 2.65 -6.09
C ASP A 193 15.73 2.35 -6.28
N ILE A 194 14.98 2.41 -5.18
CA ILE A 194 13.53 2.19 -5.12
C ILE A 194 12.85 3.54 -4.85
N PRO A 195 12.27 4.21 -5.86
CA PRO A 195 11.64 5.51 -5.65
C PRO A 195 10.30 5.40 -4.92
N ILE A 196 9.99 6.40 -4.08
CA ILE A 196 8.62 6.67 -3.60
C ILE A 196 8.00 7.73 -4.50
N ILE A 197 6.95 7.36 -5.21
CA ILE A 197 6.24 8.19 -6.18
C ILE A 197 4.84 8.50 -5.66
N ARG A 198 4.52 9.79 -5.55
CA ARG A 198 3.16 10.22 -5.21
C ARG A 198 2.30 10.35 -6.48
N SER A 199 1.06 9.87 -6.42
CA SER A 199 0.13 9.88 -7.56
C SER A 199 -0.38 11.27 -7.97
N CYS A 200 -0.27 12.27 -7.08
CA CYS A 200 -0.51 13.71 -7.32
C CYS A 200 -1.48 14.02 -8.49
N PRO A 201 -2.76 13.63 -8.39
CA PRO A 201 -3.74 13.88 -9.46
C PRO A 201 -3.94 15.37 -9.71
N GLN A 202 -4.21 15.71 -10.97
CA GLN A 202 -4.57 17.06 -11.38
C GLN A 202 -6.08 17.31 -11.21
N GLY A 203 -6.45 18.56 -11.03
CA GLY A 203 -7.84 18.98 -10.89
C GLY A 203 -8.39 18.86 -9.47
N GLN A 204 -9.66 19.25 -9.31
CA GLN A 204 -10.33 19.24 -8.01
C GLN A 204 -10.67 17.80 -7.60
N GLU A 205 -10.26 17.44 -6.39
CA GLU A 205 -10.64 16.16 -5.79
C GLU A 205 -12.16 16.08 -5.60
N PRO A 206 -12.84 15.03 -6.11
CA PRO A 206 -14.27 14.83 -5.89
C PRO A 206 -14.59 14.64 -4.41
N ASN A 207 -15.84 14.87 -4.03
CA ASN A 207 -16.28 14.56 -2.68
C ASN A 207 -16.21 13.04 -2.42
N ILE A 208 -15.76 12.62 -1.23
CA ILE A 208 -15.68 11.21 -0.84
C ILE A 208 -17.03 10.47 -0.92
N TYR A 209 -18.15 11.17 -0.78
CA TYR A 209 -19.50 10.60 -0.93
C TYR A 209 -19.87 10.31 -2.39
N GLU A 210 -19.18 10.91 -3.35
CA GLU A 210 -19.29 10.60 -4.78
C GLU A 210 -18.42 9.39 -5.14
N SER A 211 -18.73 8.25 -4.51
CA SER A 211 -17.89 7.04 -4.50
C SER A 211 -17.25 6.68 -5.86
N THR A 212 -18.01 6.71 -6.96
CA THR A 212 -17.48 6.38 -8.30
C THR A 212 -16.49 7.44 -8.82
N ALA A 213 -16.79 8.73 -8.66
CA ALA A 213 -15.93 9.81 -9.14
C ALA A 213 -14.67 9.89 -8.29
N TYR A 214 -14.81 9.84 -6.96
CA TYR A 214 -13.70 9.78 -6.01
C TYR A 214 -12.81 8.57 -6.29
N PHE A 215 -13.43 7.40 -6.52
CA PHE A 215 -12.68 6.19 -6.79
C PHE A 215 -11.87 6.32 -8.09
N SER A 216 -12.52 6.75 -9.17
CA SER A 216 -11.90 6.91 -10.48
C SER A 216 -10.77 7.94 -10.44
N TYR A 217 -10.92 9.02 -9.68
CA TYR A 217 -9.90 10.06 -9.53
C TYR A 217 -8.60 9.49 -8.96
N TRP A 218 -8.67 8.81 -7.81
CA TRP A 218 -7.49 8.24 -7.15
C TRP A 218 -6.94 6.99 -7.87
N MET A 219 -7.81 6.16 -8.44
CA MET A 219 -7.40 5.00 -9.24
C MET A 219 -6.63 5.45 -10.50
N ASN A 220 -7.16 6.42 -11.25
CA ASN A 220 -6.50 6.91 -12.47
C ASN A 220 -5.17 7.60 -12.15
N ALA A 221 -5.10 8.37 -11.07
CA ALA A 221 -3.85 8.98 -10.60
C ALA A 221 -2.76 7.91 -10.37
N LYS A 222 -3.14 6.83 -9.69
CA LYS A 222 -2.23 5.71 -9.41
C LYS A 222 -1.87 4.94 -10.67
N LYS A 223 -2.84 4.66 -11.55
CA LYS A 223 -2.62 4.03 -12.87
C LYS A 223 -1.62 4.80 -13.72
N SER A 224 -1.75 6.13 -13.82
CA SER A 224 -0.81 6.95 -14.58
C SER A 224 0.62 6.87 -14.05
N LYS A 225 0.80 6.67 -12.73
CA LYS A 225 2.14 6.42 -12.16
C LYS A 225 2.65 5.01 -12.44
N PHE A 226 1.78 4.01 -12.50
CA PHE A 226 2.18 2.66 -12.92
C PHE A 226 2.65 2.68 -14.39
N GLU A 227 1.93 3.38 -15.26
CA GLU A 227 2.33 3.62 -16.66
C GLU A 227 3.70 4.28 -16.75
N GLU A 228 3.94 5.32 -15.95
CA GLU A 228 5.22 6.03 -15.92
C GLU A 228 6.38 5.11 -15.50
N VAL A 229 6.19 4.29 -14.45
CA VAL A 229 7.19 3.32 -13.98
C VAL A 229 7.50 2.29 -15.05
N ILE A 230 6.49 1.76 -15.76
CA ILE A 230 6.69 0.78 -16.83
C ILE A 230 7.40 1.41 -18.03
N ARG A 231 7.03 2.65 -18.40
CA ARG A 231 7.72 3.39 -19.45
C ARG A 231 9.20 3.58 -19.11
N GLN A 232 9.51 4.03 -17.89
CA GLN A 232 10.88 4.17 -17.41
C GLN A 232 11.63 2.82 -17.37
N HIS A 233 10.95 1.73 -17.03
CA HIS A 233 11.54 0.39 -17.09
C HIS A 233 12.00 0.06 -18.51
N HIS A 234 11.16 0.27 -19.53
CA HIS A 234 11.51 0.01 -20.92
C HIS A 234 12.65 0.90 -21.44
N GLU A 235 12.70 2.16 -21.00
CA GLU A 235 13.72 3.13 -21.42
C GLU A 235 15.08 2.90 -20.74
N ASN A 236 15.07 2.61 -19.44
CA ASN A 236 16.28 2.63 -18.61
C ASN A 236 16.87 1.25 -18.34
N VAL A 237 16.11 0.16 -18.52
CA VAL A 237 16.60 -1.19 -18.26
C VAL A 237 17.09 -1.86 -19.56
N PRO A 238 18.39 -2.18 -19.66
CA PRO A 238 18.93 -2.86 -20.84
C PRO A 238 18.19 -4.18 -21.13
N GLY A 239 17.74 -4.34 -22.36
CA GLY A 239 16.99 -5.53 -22.81
C GLY A 239 15.49 -5.52 -22.50
N ALA A 240 14.95 -4.47 -21.86
CA ALA A 240 13.52 -4.36 -21.55
C ALA A 240 12.68 -3.69 -22.66
N ALA A 241 13.29 -2.88 -23.54
CA ALA A 241 12.58 -1.99 -24.47
C ALA A 241 11.51 -2.65 -25.37
N LEU A 242 11.67 -3.92 -25.75
CA LEU A 242 10.74 -4.65 -26.62
C LEU A 242 9.92 -5.71 -25.88
N LYS A 243 10.04 -5.79 -24.55
CA LYS A 243 9.40 -6.81 -23.74
C LYS A 243 8.08 -6.29 -23.17
N ARG A 244 7.11 -7.18 -23.06
CA ARG A 244 5.95 -6.97 -22.19
C ARG A 244 6.33 -7.35 -20.76
N VAL A 245 5.87 -6.60 -19.78
CA VAL A 245 6.13 -6.88 -18.37
C VAL A 245 4.97 -7.62 -17.71
N ASP A 246 5.28 -8.48 -16.75
CA ASP A 246 4.34 -8.86 -15.71
C ASP A 246 4.37 -7.78 -14.63
N LEU A 247 3.29 -7.03 -14.51
CA LEU A 247 3.12 -6.01 -13.49
C LEU A 247 2.65 -6.69 -12.20
N ILE A 248 3.43 -6.60 -11.13
CA ILE A 248 3.07 -7.09 -9.81
C ILE A 248 2.75 -5.89 -8.92
N SER A 249 1.50 -5.78 -8.51
CA SER A 249 1.03 -4.70 -7.63
C SER A 249 0.71 -5.26 -6.24
N VAL A 250 1.25 -4.62 -5.20
CA VAL A 250 1.02 -4.99 -3.80
C VAL A 250 0.38 -3.80 -3.08
N GLY A 251 -0.81 -3.97 -2.50
CA GLY A 251 -1.57 -2.85 -1.93
C GLY A 251 -2.74 -3.28 -1.05
N ASP A 252 -3.16 -2.40 -0.14
CA ASP A 252 -4.27 -2.60 0.81
C ASP A 252 -5.65 -2.24 0.23
N ASN A 253 -5.69 -1.39 -0.79
CA ASN A 253 -6.92 -0.82 -1.32
C ASN A 253 -7.28 -1.36 -2.71
N ASP A 254 -8.46 -0.97 -3.17
CA ASP A 254 -8.97 -1.32 -4.50
C ASP A 254 -8.28 -0.49 -5.58
N PHE A 255 -7.68 0.66 -5.22
CA PHE A 255 -7.02 1.53 -6.19
C PHE A 255 -5.88 0.82 -6.93
N GLU A 256 -5.05 0.07 -6.23
CA GLU A 256 -3.88 -0.63 -6.77
C GLU A 256 -4.32 -1.78 -7.67
N GLU A 257 -5.30 -2.57 -7.21
CA GLU A 257 -5.87 -3.68 -7.97
C GLU A 257 -6.46 -3.21 -9.30
N TYR A 258 -7.30 -2.17 -9.25
CA TYR A 258 -7.95 -1.65 -10.45
C TYR A 258 -6.95 -0.91 -11.35
N ALA A 259 -6.00 -0.15 -10.80
CA ALA A 259 -4.96 0.51 -11.59
C ALA A 259 -4.13 -0.52 -12.37
N ALA A 260 -3.63 -1.58 -11.72
CA ALA A 260 -2.85 -2.62 -12.39
C ALA A 260 -3.69 -3.37 -13.44
N THR A 261 -4.92 -3.75 -13.09
CA THR A 261 -5.79 -4.53 -13.98
C THR A 261 -6.23 -3.72 -15.19
N HIS A 262 -6.63 -2.46 -15.01
CA HIS A 262 -6.99 -1.57 -16.11
C HIS A 262 -5.79 -1.34 -17.03
N LEU A 263 -4.61 -1.12 -16.46
CA LEU A 263 -3.41 -0.92 -17.27
C LEU A 263 -3.08 -2.15 -18.13
N ALA A 264 -3.22 -3.37 -17.58
CA ALA A 264 -3.05 -4.59 -18.35
C ALA A 264 -4.05 -4.72 -19.52
N LEU A 265 -5.28 -4.24 -19.34
CA LEU A 265 -6.33 -4.28 -20.36
C LEU A 265 -6.15 -3.19 -21.42
N GLU A 266 -5.80 -1.97 -21.02
CA GLU A 266 -5.69 -0.80 -21.89
C GLU A 266 -4.36 -0.73 -22.63
N SER A 267 -3.28 -1.25 -22.04
CA SER A 267 -1.93 -1.27 -22.62
C SER A 267 -1.37 -2.69 -22.77
N PRO A 268 -2.04 -3.57 -23.56
CA PRO A 268 -1.61 -4.96 -23.72
C PRO A 268 -0.26 -5.08 -24.43
N HIS A 269 0.22 -4.05 -25.11
CA HIS A 269 1.55 -4.02 -25.74
C HIS A 269 2.68 -3.78 -24.72
N ALA A 270 2.38 -3.21 -23.55
CA ALA A 270 3.33 -2.95 -22.49
C ALA A 270 3.21 -3.97 -21.35
N VAL A 271 1.99 -4.35 -20.97
CA VAL A 271 1.73 -5.25 -19.85
C VAL A 271 1.18 -6.59 -20.35
N ARG A 272 1.79 -7.69 -19.91
CA ARG A 272 1.36 -9.05 -20.21
C ARG A 272 0.31 -9.55 -19.23
N PHE A 273 0.65 -9.46 -17.95
CA PHE A 273 -0.21 -9.83 -16.83
C PHE A 273 -0.14 -8.74 -15.75
N ALA A 274 -1.26 -8.51 -15.08
CA ALA A 274 -1.29 -7.82 -13.79
C ALA A 274 -1.51 -8.87 -12.70
N LYS A 275 -0.54 -9.01 -11.80
CA LYS A 275 -0.63 -9.88 -10.63
C LYS A 275 -0.80 -9.00 -9.40
N VAL A 276 -1.92 -9.14 -8.70
CA VAL A 276 -2.29 -8.26 -7.59
C VAL A 276 -2.15 -9.02 -6.30
N VAL A 277 -1.44 -8.46 -5.34
CA VAL A 277 -1.30 -8.95 -3.96
C VAL A 277 -2.04 -7.96 -3.07
N ARG A 278 -3.21 -8.37 -2.59
CA ARG A 278 -4.12 -7.56 -1.80
C ARG A 278 -3.82 -7.74 -0.31
N CYS A 279 -3.57 -6.64 0.37
CA CYS A 279 -3.31 -6.52 1.79
C CYS A 279 -4.59 -6.12 2.54
N ARG A 280 -4.56 -6.13 3.86
CA ARG A 280 -5.65 -5.63 4.72
C ARG A 280 -5.24 -4.31 5.38
N PRO A 281 -6.11 -3.29 5.32
CA PRO A 281 -5.89 -2.05 6.04
C PRO A 281 -6.22 -2.14 7.53
N GLY A 282 -5.77 -1.16 8.31
CA GLY A 282 -6.18 -0.98 9.71
C GLY A 282 -5.70 -2.04 10.70
N LEU A 283 -4.67 -2.83 10.35
CA LEU A 283 -4.15 -3.87 11.24
C LEU A 283 -3.34 -3.29 12.41
N ALA A 284 -3.51 -3.88 13.59
CA ALA A 284 -2.59 -3.67 14.71
C ALA A 284 -1.18 -4.19 14.39
N PRO A 285 -0.11 -3.69 15.04
CA PRO A 285 1.28 -3.96 14.66
C PRO A 285 1.64 -5.45 14.52
N GLU A 286 1.11 -6.31 15.38
CA GLU A 286 1.36 -7.75 15.44
C GLU A 286 0.74 -8.47 14.24
N HIS A 287 -0.48 -8.09 13.87
CA HIS A 287 -1.17 -8.59 12.69
C HIS A 287 -0.57 -8.02 11.41
N PHE A 288 -0.11 -6.77 11.45
CA PHE A 288 0.60 -6.15 10.34
C PHE A 288 1.93 -6.85 10.07
N LEU A 289 2.68 -7.23 11.12
CA LEU A 289 3.88 -8.04 10.99
C LEU A 289 3.59 -9.40 10.32
N ALA A 290 2.48 -10.05 10.69
CA ALA A 290 2.05 -11.27 10.02
C ALA A 290 1.73 -11.03 8.54
N GLN A 291 1.07 -9.91 8.19
CA GLN A 291 0.84 -9.51 6.81
C GLN A 291 2.15 -9.30 6.04
N LEU A 292 3.18 -8.68 6.61
CA LEU A 292 4.48 -8.54 5.93
C LEU A 292 5.14 -9.89 5.63
N ARG A 293 4.97 -10.89 6.51
CA ARG A 293 5.40 -12.27 6.25
C ARG A 293 4.59 -12.89 5.12
N ASP A 294 3.29 -12.62 5.06
CA ASP A 294 2.39 -13.08 4.00
C ASP A 294 2.76 -12.45 2.65
N ILE A 295 3.07 -11.16 2.61
CA ILE A 295 3.56 -10.46 1.40
C ILE A 295 4.83 -11.16 0.88
N GLN A 296 5.78 -11.50 1.75
CA GLN A 296 7.00 -12.20 1.35
C GLN A 296 6.71 -13.57 0.73
N ARG A 297 5.73 -14.31 1.27
CA ARG A 297 5.29 -15.60 0.70
C ARG A 297 4.59 -15.38 -0.64
N ALA A 298 3.73 -14.37 -0.74
CA ALA A 298 3.02 -14.03 -1.97
C ALA A 298 3.99 -13.66 -3.10
N ILE A 299 5.08 -12.95 -2.80
CA ILE A 299 6.13 -12.64 -3.79
C ILE A 299 6.73 -13.92 -4.39
N ASP A 300 6.96 -14.98 -3.60
CA ASP A 300 7.42 -16.27 -4.13
C ASP A 300 6.38 -16.90 -5.06
N CYS A 301 5.13 -16.99 -4.62
CA CYS A 301 4.05 -17.59 -5.38
C CYS A 301 3.84 -16.87 -6.72
N VAL A 302 3.69 -15.55 -6.66
CA VAL A 302 3.44 -14.68 -7.82
C VAL A 302 4.59 -14.75 -8.82
N PHE A 303 5.83 -14.87 -8.35
CA PHE A 303 6.98 -14.99 -9.24
C PHE A 303 7.08 -16.39 -9.89
N MET A 304 6.81 -17.46 -9.13
CA MET A 304 6.85 -18.83 -9.64
C MET A 304 5.70 -19.16 -10.59
N GLU A 305 4.57 -18.47 -10.45
CA GLU A 305 3.37 -18.76 -11.21
C GLU A 305 3.42 -18.15 -12.62
N LYS A 306 3.47 -19.03 -13.62
CA LYS A 306 3.60 -18.68 -15.04
C LYS A 306 2.26 -18.62 -15.78
N SER A 307 1.15 -19.00 -15.15
CA SER A 307 -0.16 -19.14 -15.81
C SER A 307 -1.26 -18.33 -15.13
N PRO A 308 -2.24 -17.80 -15.88
CA PRO A 308 -3.38 -17.09 -15.32
C PRO A 308 -4.44 -18.07 -14.82
N ARG A 309 -4.32 -18.59 -13.57
CA ARG A 309 -5.43 -19.26 -12.88
C ARG A 309 -5.40 -19.05 -11.36
N GLU A 310 -6.61 -18.86 -10.84
CA GLU A 310 -7.04 -18.92 -9.45
C GLU A 310 -6.69 -17.76 -8.50
N VAL A 311 -7.60 -17.55 -7.55
CA VAL A 311 -7.39 -16.71 -6.37
C VAL A 311 -6.67 -17.58 -5.36
N THR A 312 -5.43 -17.23 -5.03
CA THR A 312 -4.68 -17.95 -4.01
C THR A 312 -4.66 -17.13 -2.72
N LEU A 313 -5.22 -17.72 -1.67
CA LEU A 313 -5.14 -17.15 -0.32
C LEU A 313 -3.72 -17.37 0.22
N VAL A 314 -3.01 -16.29 0.54
CA VAL A 314 -1.69 -16.35 1.18
C VAL A 314 -1.84 -15.89 2.61
N GLY A 315 -2.14 -16.85 3.48
CA GLY A 315 -2.35 -16.59 4.89
C GLY A 315 -3.61 -15.76 5.17
N ASN A 316 -3.69 -15.29 6.41
CA ASN A 316 -4.84 -14.55 6.91
C ASN A 316 -4.73 -13.05 6.62
N GLY A 317 -3.71 -12.54 5.96
CA GLY A 317 -3.61 -11.10 5.64
C GLY A 317 -3.65 -10.79 4.15
N VAL A 318 -3.29 -11.77 3.31
CA VAL A 318 -2.97 -11.51 1.91
C VAL A 318 -3.72 -12.45 0.98
N THR A 319 -4.21 -11.91 -0.14
CA THR A 319 -4.74 -12.71 -1.24
C THR A 319 -4.06 -12.25 -2.51
N TYR A 320 -3.66 -13.16 -3.39
CA TYR A 320 -3.20 -12.74 -4.71
C TYR A 320 -4.07 -13.29 -5.85
N ARG A 321 -4.08 -12.54 -6.95
CA ARG A 321 -4.85 -12.81 -8.16
C ARG A 321 -4.04 -12.49 -9.40
N ILE A 322 -4.30 -13.20 -10.49
CA ILE A 322 -3.65 -12.96 -11.79
C ILE A 322 -4.70 -12.55 -12.82
N HIS A 323 -4.50 -11.37 -13.39
CA HIS A 323 -5.32 -10.80 -14.44
C HIS A 323 -4.49 -10.75 -15.72
N GLY A 324 -5.05 -11.26 -16.83
CA GLY A 324 -4.37 -11.29 -18.11
C GLY A 324 -5.27 -10.89 -19.25
N THR A 325 -4.67 -10.34 -20.31
CA THR A 325 -5.39 -10.17 -21.57
C THR A 325 -5.70 -11.55 -22.14
N PRO A 326 -6.97 -11.85 -22.51
CA PRO A 326 -7.28 -13.10 -23.18
C PRO A 326 -6.39 -13.23 -24.40
N SER A 327 -5.69 -14.37 -24.53
CA SER A 327 -4.86 -14.63 -25.71
C SER A 327 -5.76 -14.56 -26.94
N LEU A 328 -5.42 -13.69 -27.90
CA LEU A 328 -6.10 -13.60 -29.21
C LEU A 328 -6.17 -14.95 -29.94
N LYS A 329 -5.39 -15.96 -29.52
CA LYS A 329 -5.45 -17.35 -30.01
C LYS A 329 -6.70 -18.14 -29.56
N MET A 330 -7.61 -17.55 -28.77
CA MET A 330 -8.82 -18.22 -28.28
C MET A 330 -10.15 -17.57 -28.71
N LEU A 331 -10.16 -16.74 -29.76
CA LEU A 331 -11.43 -16.46 -30.44
C LEU A 331 -11.73 -17.63 -31.40
N PRO A 332 -12.79 -18.42 -31.18
CA PRO A 332 -13.24 -19.37 -32.19
C PRO A 332 -13.57 -18.60 -33.49
N PRO A 333 -13.24 -19.12 -34.67
CA PRO A 333 -13.48 -18.44 -35.93
C PRO A 333 -14.96 -18.52 -36.28
N ARG A 334 -15.81 -17.72 -35.64
CA ARG A 334 -17.18 -17.43 -36.09
C ARG A 334 -17.62 -16.04 -35.62
N MET A 335 -17.24 -15.03 -36.40
CA MET A 335 -18.13 -13.92 -36.79
C MET A 335 -17.51 -13.17 -37.97
N GLN A 336 -17.33 -13.89 -39.08
CA GLN A 336 -17.37 -13.30 -40.42
C GLN A 336 -18.62 -13.88 -41.10
N CYS A 337 -19.71 -13.13 -41.01
CA CYS A 337 -20.98 -13.29 -41.73
C CYS A 337 -21.64 -11.90 -41.57
N PHE A 338 -21.88 -11.06 -42.57
CA PHE A 338 -22.14 -11.29 -43.98
C PHE A 338 -21.54 -10.14 -44.82
N GLN A 339 -20.87 -10.48 -45.91
CA GLN A 339 -21.12 -9.79 -47.16
C GLN A 339 -22.37 -10.44 -47.76
N SER A 340 -23.39 -9.65 -48.06
CA SER A 340 -24.36 -9.99 -49.11
C SER A 340 -24.43 -8.81 -50.06
N HIS A 341 -23.85 -9.02 -51.24
CA HIS A 341 -24.15 -8.28 -52.45
C HIS A 341 -25.60 -8.58 -52.92
N GLY A 342 -26.17 -7.62 -53.65
CA GLY A 342 -27.36 -7.75 -54.50
C GLY A 342 -28.54 -6.93 -53.97
N ALA A 343 -29.11 -5.95 -54.68
CA ALA A 343 -28.97 -5.52 -56.07
C ALA A 343 -29.22 -4.00 -56.17
#